data_AF-A0A9X1DBK3-F1
#
_entry.id   AF-A0A9X1DBK3-F1
#
_cell.length_a   1.000
_cell.length_b   1.000
_cell.length_c   1.000
_cell.angle_alpha   90.00
_cell.angle_beta   90.00
_cell.angle_gamma   90.00
#
_symmetry.space_group_name_H-M   'P 1'
#
loop_
_entity.id
_entity.type
_entity.pdbx_description
1 polymer ?
#
loop_
_entity_poly.entity_id
_entity_poly.type
_entity_poly.pdbx_seq_one_letter_code
_entity_poly.pdbx_strand_id
1 'polypeptide(L)'
;MSFARAARRLAGQAGFLLSWRPDEFWRATPDGLADALGAWRDLPGMSGDALDREAFNRLMELHPDDARHELIRPDREAKRDRGSPY
;
A
#
# COMPACT_ATOMS: atom_id res chain seq x y z
N MET A 1 7.33 -23.25 -7.72
CA MET A 1 7.05 -22.08 -8.60
C MET A 1 7.98 -22.14 -9.80
N SER A 2 7.53 -21.84 -11.02
CA SER A 2 8.44 -21.76 -12.17
C SER A 2 9.15 -20.41 -12.21
N PHE A 3 10.37 -20.39 -12.75
CA PHE A 3 11.15 -19.16 -12.96
C PHE A 3 10.34 -18.10 -13.71
N ALA A 4 9.69 -18.48 -14.81
CA ALA A 4 8.87 -17.57 -15.62
C ALA A 4 7.68 -16.95 -14.87
N ARG A 5 7.16 -17.63 -13.83
CA ARG A 5 6.09 -17.08 -12.98
C ARG A 5 6.66 -16.10 -11.95
N ALA A 6 7.82 -16.42 -11.37
CA ALA A 6 8.51 -15.53 -10.44
C ALA A 6 8.98 -14.25 -11.14
N ALA A 7 9.61 -14.36 -12.31
CA ALA A 7 10.09 -13.23 -13.10
C ALA A 7 8.95 -12.28 -13.51
N ARG A 8 7.79 -12.81 -13.92
CA ARG A 8 6.60 -11.98 -14.24
C ARG A 8 6.06 -11.21 -13.03
N ARG A 9 6.03 -11.84 -11.86
CA ARG A 9 5.63 -11.14 -10.62
C ARG A 9 6.61 -10.02 -10.29
N LEU A 10 7.90 -10.30 -10.38
CA LEU A 10 8.95 -9.32 -10.09
C LEU A 10 8.95 -8.16 -11.09
N ALA A 11 8.72 -8.42 -12.38
CA ALA A 11 8.56 -7.37 -13.40
C ALA A 11 7.39 -6.42 -13.08
N GLY A 12 6.27 -6.96 -12.58
CA GLY A 12 5.14 -6.14 -12.13
C GLY A 12 5.48 -5.28 -10.91
N GLN A 13 6.23 -5.83 -9.95
CA GLN A 13 6.70 -5.08 -8.78
C GLN A 13 7.70 -3.98 -9.18
N ALA A 14 8.63 -4.27 -10.09
CA ALA A 14 9.58 -3.29 -10.62
C ALA A 14 8.85 -2.13 -11.33
N GLY A 15 7.80 -2.42 -12.10
CA GLY A 15 7.00 -1.37 -12.73
C GLY A 15 6.25 -0.48 -11.73
N PHE A 16 5.78 -1.04 -10.62
CA PHE A 16 5.11 -0.26 -9.58
C PHE A 16 6.08 0.54 -8.70
N LEU A 17 7.19 -0.07 -8.29
CA LEU A 17 8.13 0.50 -7.32
C LEU A 17 9.15 1.44 -7.97
N LEU A 18 9.66 1.07 -9.14
CA LEU A 18 10.75 1.78 -9.83
C LEU A 18 10.24 2.58 -11.03
N SER A 19 8.94 2.50 -11.35
CA SER A 19 8.34 3.04 -12.58
C SER A 19 8.99 2.51 -13.86
N TRP A 20 9.58 1.31 -13.80
CA TRP A 20 10.25 0.69 -14.94
C TRP A 20 9.24 0.13 -15.95
N ARG A 21 9.54 0.29 -17.24
CA ARG A 21 8.83 -0.46 -18.29
C ARG A 21 9.26 -1.93 -18.26
N PRO A 22 8.43 -2.85 -18.77
CA PRO A 22 8.77 -4.27 -18.84
C PRO A 22 10.12 -4.54 -19.53
N ASP A 23 10.45 -3.75 -20.55
CA ASP A 23 11.70 -3.86 -21.31
C ASP A 23 12.92 -3.50 -20.46
N GLU A 24 12.81 -2.49 -19.59
CA GLU A 24 13.89 -2.10 -18.66
C GLU A 24 14.19 -3.20 -17.65
N PHE A 25 13.16 -3.88 -17.14
CA PHE A 25 13.33 -5.03 -16.25
C PHE A 25 14.10 -6.18 -16.93
N TRP A 26 13.79 -6.49 -18.19
CA TRP A 26 14.47 -7.58 -18.90
C TRP A 26 15.90 -7.24 -19.32
N ARG A 27 16.24 -5.96 -19.44
CA ARG A 27 17.62 -5.50 -19.71
C ARG A 27 18.46 -5.34 -18.44
N ALA A 28 17.84 -5.22 -17.27
CA ALA A 28 18.53 -5.08 -16.00
C ALA A 28 19.32 -6.35 -15.64
N THR A 29 20.52 -6.17 -15.07
CA THR A 29 21.29 -7.29 -14.53
C THR A 29 20.69 -7.73 -13.18
N PRO A 30 20.83 -9.01 -12.79
CA PRO A 30 20.39 -9.48 -11.48
C PRO A 30 21.00 -8.70 -10.32
N ASP A 31 22.30 -8.37 -10.40
CA ASP A 31 22.99 -7.54 -9.40
C ASP A 31 22.41 -6.12 -9.35
N GLY A 32 22.22 -5.46 -10.49
CA GLY A 32 21.64 -4.12 -10.53
C GLY A 32 20.20 -4.08 -10.02
N LEU A 33 19.43 -5.15 -10.24
CA LEU A 33 18.10 -5.29 -9.68
C LEU A 33 18.14 -5.48 -8.15
N ALA A 34 19.10 -6.26 -7.65
CA ALA A 34 19.30 -6.45 -6.22
C ALA A 34 19.71 -5.14 -5.53
N ASP A 35 20.57 -4.33 -6.15
CA ASP A 35 20.96 -3.01 -5.64
C ASP A 35 19.78 -2.04 -5.60
N ALA A 36 19.01 -1.98 -6.70
CA ALA A 36 17.84 -1.09 -6.79
C ALA A 36 16.77 -1.41 -5.74
N LEU A 37 16.55 -2.70 -5.46
CA LEU A 37 15.62 -3.15 -4.41
C LEU A 37 16.24 -3.07 -3.01
N GLY A 38 17.56 -3.32 -2.90
CA GLY A 38 18.31 -3.30 -1.64
C GLY A 38 18.34 -1.92 -1.00
N ALA A 39 18.42 -0.86 -1.80
CA ALA A 39 18.35 0.52 -1.33
C ALA A 39 17.11 0.82 -0.47
N TRP A 40 16.01 0.09 -0.68
CA TRP A 40 14.77 0.26 0.08
C TRP A 40 14.85 -0.39 1.46
N ARG A 41 15.64 -1.47 1.61
CA ARG A 41 15.83 -2.15 2.88
C ARG A 41 16.62 -1.28 3.87
N ASP A 42 17.53 -0.48 3.35
CA ASP A 42 18.41 0.39 4.14
C ASP A 42 17.76 1.77 4.43
N LEU A 43 16.52 2.01 3.96
CA LEU A 43 15.77 3.21 4.32
C LEU A 43 15.48 3.23 5.83
N PRO A 44 15.72 4.36 6.51
CA PRO A 44 15.41 4.48 7.93
C PRO A 44 13.91 4.26 8.17
N GLY A 45 13.57 3.28 9.00
CA GLY A 45 12.19 2.88 9.29
C GLY A 45 11.66 1.70 8.45
N MET A 46 12.41 1.21 7.45
CA MET A 46 12.08 0.01 6.67
C MET A 46 12.79 -1.26 7.17
N SER A 47 13.71 -1.14 8.13
CA SER A 47 14.49 -2.25 8.69
C SER A 47 13.72 -3.13 9.70
N GLY A 48 12.39 -3.15 9.63
CA GLY A 48 11.57 -4.05 10.44
C GLY A 48 11.54 -5.45 9.87
N ASP A 49 11.49 -6.45 10.74
CA ASP A 49 11.07 -7.80 10.34
C ASP A 49 9.77 -7.73 9.53
N ALA A 50 9.63 -8.62 8.55
CA ALA A 50 8.41 -8.72 7.76
C ALA A 50 7.21 -8.81 8.71
N LEU A 51 6.23 -7.92 8.54
CA LEU A 51 5.06 -7.87 9.41
C LEU A 51 4.41 -9.25 9.49
N ASP A 52 4.53 -9.90 10.64
CA ASP A 52 3.93 -11.20 10.87
C ASP A 52 2.44 -11.04 11.23
N ARG A 53 1.73 -12.18 11.21
CA ARG A 53 0.29 -12.20 11.45
C ARG A 53 -0.06 -11.84 12.91
N GLU A 54 0.81 -12.13 13.86
CA GLU A 54 0.58 -11.83 15.27
C GLU A 54 0.71 -10.32 15.53
N ALA A 55 1.79 -9.70 15.02
CA ALA A 55 2.01 -8.27 15.02
C ALA A 55 0.89 -7.52 14.32
N PHE A 56 0.43 -8.01 13.17
CA PHE A 56 -0.72 -7.43 12.47
C PHE A 56 -2.00 -7.47 13.32
N ASN A 57 -2.31 -8.62 13.95
CA ASN A 57 -3.49 -8.74 14.81
C ASN A 57 -3.41 -7.82 16.02
N ARG A 58 -2.24 -7.71 16.66
CA ARG A 58 -2.00 -6.78 17.76
C ARG A 58 -2.25 -5.32 17.33
N LEU A 59 -1.82 -4.93 16.12
CA LEU A 59 -2.08 -3.60 15.60
C LEU A 59 -3.58 -3.32 15.36
N MET A 60 -4.34 -4.33 14.90
CA MET A 60 -5.80 -4.20 14.75
C MET A 60 -6.50 -3.99 16.11
N GLU A 61 -6.07 -4.70 17.16
CA GLU A 61 -6.61 -4.55 18.51
C GLU A 61 -6.29 -3.18 19.12
N LEU A 62 -5.09 -2.64 18.85
CA LEU A 62 -4.64 -1.33 19.35
C LEU A 62 -5.30 -0.14 18.66
N HIS A 63 -5.76 -0.32 17.42
CA HIS A 63 -6.33 0.75 16.59
C HIS A 63 -7.68 0.36 15.98
N PRO A 64 -8.75 0.20 16.79
CA PRO A 64 -10.08 -0.06 16.28
C PRO A 64 -10.57 1.11 15.39
N ASP A 65 -11.14 0.78 14.24
CA ASP A 65 -11.57 1.75 13.21
C ASP A 65 -12.69 2.70 13.67
N ASP A 66 -13.36 2.38 14.78
CA ASP A 66 -14.57 3.08 15.26
C ASP A 66 -14.32 4.52 15.74
N ALA A 67 -13.10 4.88 16.17
CA ALA A 67 -12.85 6.17 16.84
C ALA A 67 -12.89 7.41 15.92
N ARG A 68 -12.99 7.25 14.59
CA ARG A 68 -12.89 8.36 13.61
C ARG A 68 -14.11 8.54 12.71
N HIS A 69 -15.08 7.62 12.74
CA HIS A 69 -16.26 7.69 11.88
C HIS A 69 -17.44 8.46 12.50
N GLU A 70 -17.37 8.84 13.78
CA GLU A 70 -18.43 9.63 14.44
C GLU A 70 -18.32 11.15 14.20
N LEU A 71 -17.17 11.65 13.72
CA LEU A 71 -16.94 13.07 13.43
C LEU A 71 -17.45 13.51 12.04
N ILE A 72 -17.92 12.59 11.20
CA ILE A 72 -18.42 12.85 9.84
C ILE A 72 -19.86 12.35 9.68
N ARG A 73 -20.75 12.72 10.60
CA ARG A 73 -22.20 12.71 10.30
C ARG A 73 -22.57 14.10 9.81
N PRO A 74 -22.74 14.34 8.49
CA PRO A 74 -23.36 15.58 8.05
C PRO A 74 -24.81 15.57 8.52
N ASP A 75 -25.13 16.58 9.32
CA ASP A 75 -26.45 17.11 9.63
C ASP A 75 -27.46 16.85 8.50
N ARG A 76 -28.22 15.77 8.63
CA ARG A 76 -29.33 15.43 7.72
C ARG A 76 -30.63 16.13 8.13
N GLU A 77 -30.63 16.97 9.16
CA GLU A 77 -31.85 17.57 9.70
C GLU A 77 -32.11 18.99 9.17
N ALA A 78 -31.11 19.71 8.66
CA ALA A 78 -31.28 21.07 8.16
C ALA A 78 -32.04 21.24 6.81
N LYS A 79 -32.56 20.16 6.19
CA LYS A 79 -33.34 20.26 4.93
C LYS A 79 -34.86 20.10 5.07
N ARG A 80 -35.40 19.90 6.28
CA ARG A 80 -36.86 19.78 6.48
C ARG A 80 -37.60 21.12 6.60
N ASP A 81 -36.90 22.25 6.79
CA ASP A 81 -37.56 23.50 7.22
C ASP A 81 -37.41 24.69 6.26
N ARG A 82 -37.09 24.46 4.98
CA ARG A 82 -37.34 25.46 3.94
C ARG A 82 -38.58 25.07 3.16
N GLY A 83 -39.73 25.41 3.75
CA GLY A 83 -40.99 25.56 3.03
C GLY A 83 -40.78 26.45 1.81
N SER A 84 -41.11 25.89 0.65
CA SER A 84 -41.22 26.62 -0.61
C SER A 84 -42.59 27.29 -0.65
N PRO A 85 -42.69 28.62 -0.73
CA PRO A 85 -43.96 29.30 -0.95
C PRO A 85 -44.09 29.63 -2.43
N TYR A 86 -44.59 28.69 -3.23
CA TYR A 86 -45.32 28.92 -4.50
C TYR A 86 -46.12 27.66 -4.83
#